data_AF-A0A8T1LH33-F1
#
_entry.id   AF-A0A8T1LH33-F1
#
_cell.length_a   1.000
_cell.length_b   1.000
_cell.length_c   1.000
_cell.angle_alpha   90.00
_cell.angle_beta   90.00
_cell.angle_gamma   90.00
#
_symmetry.space_group_name_H-M   'P 1'
#
loop_
_entity.id
_entity.type
_entity.pdbx_description
1 polymer ?
#
loop_
_entity_poly.entity_id
_entity_poly.type
_entity_poly.pdbx_seq_one_letter_code
_entity_poly.pdbx_strand_id
1 'polypeptide(L)'
;MLLNSQGYITEGGAGRLDNICTTVTSISLFASSAARLAHQQEVGDALGAVALIFSWFYMFFFLLGFRTTGPFVIMILRMIAHDIVRFFLVYSAVLVGFSQAIYVVHDGRVGPHALFVRMRTLLVMGFTGEVNYDDNYGSGGRMNPFTQVLVLCYVVLVMIILVNLLIAMMGNTYSEVLEESEQRWIAERANIMASIDNQCPAEWNQQARKSFAIPLQNRNGEEKLYLEMEVKKIDEWMHDDR
;
A
#
# COMPACT_ATOMS: atom_id res chain seq x y z
N MET A 1 -24.58 -18.49 -6.96
CA MET A 1 -23.83 -17.23 -6.82
C MET A 1 -23.24 -17.18 -5.41
N LEU A 2 -22.35 -18.12 -5.10
CA LEU A 2 -21.60 -18.13 -3.83
C LEU A 2 -20.27 -17.45 -4.15
N LEU A 3 -20.03 -16.32 -3.50
CA LEU A 3 -18.78 -15.56 -3.57
C LEU A 3 -17.61 -16.52 -3.31
N ASN A 4 -16.78 -16.72 -4.34
CA ASN A 4 -15.54 -17.47 -4.25
C ASN A 4 -14.52 -16.67 -3.43
N SER A 5 -14.71 -16.59 -2.11
CA SER A 5 -13.87 -15.81 -1.20
C SER A 5 -12.43 -16.34 -1.10
N GLN A 6 -12.19 -17.57 -1.55
CA GLN A 6 -10.83 -18.14 -1.63
C GLN A 6 -10.00 -17.52 -2.75
N GLY A 7 -10.61 -17.07 -3.85
CA GLY A 7 -9.90 -16.32 -4.89
C GLY A 7 -9.44 -14.94 -4.41
N TYR A 8 -10.23 -14.31 -3.53
CA TYR A 8 -9.97 -12.97 -3.01
C TYR A 8 -8.70 -12.87 -2.11
N ILE A 9 -8.27 -13.97 -1.49
CA ILE A 9 -7.11 -13.95 -0.58
C ILE A 9 -5.83 -14.44 -1.29
N THR A 10 -5.96 -15.11 -2.44
CA THR A 10 -4.86 -15.86 -3.07
C THR A 10 -4.20 -15.16 -4.26
N GLU A 11 -4.80 -14.12 -4.84
CA GLU A 11 -4.19 -13.40 -5.96
C GLU A 11 -3.02 -12.50 -5.52
N GLY A 12 -1.87 -12.62 -6.17
CA GLY A 12 -0.77 -11.67 -6.01
C GLY A 12 -1.10 -10.31 -6.63
N GLY A 13 -0.44 -9.24 -6.19
CA GLY A 13 -0.46 -7.94 -6.87
C GLY A 13 -1.76 -7.14 -6.76
N ALA A 14 -2.40 -6.82 -7.88
CA ALA A 14 -3.50 -5.86 -7.98
C ALA A 14 -4.79 -6.35 -7.32
N GLY A 15 -5.09 -7.64 -7.49
CA GLY A 15 -6.26 -8.26 -6.87
C GLY A 15 -6.19 -8.17 -5.35
N ARG A 16 -4.99 -8.34 -4.77
CA ARG A 16 -4.79 -8.14 -3.32
C ARG A 16 -5.07 -6.72 -2.86
N LEU A 17 -4.68 -5.71 -3.64
CA LEU A 17 -4.99 -4.32 -3.30
C LEU A 17 -6.50 -4.06 -3.36
N ASP A 18 -7.16 -4.48 -4.46
CA ASP A 18 -8.61 -4.36 -4.62
C ASP A 18 -9.33 -5.00 -3.43
N ASN A 19 -8.92 -6.21 -3.08
CA ASN A 19 -9.53 -6.97 -2.00
C ASN A 19 -9.30 -6.32 -0.64
N ILE A 20 -8.09 -5.85 -0.33
CA ILE A 20 -7.81 -5.15 0.94
C ILE A 20 -8.62 -3.85 1.02
N CYS A 21 -8.56 -2.99 0.01
CA CYS A 21 -9.26 -1.72 0.02
C CYS A 21 -10.77 -1.90 0.10
N THR A 22 -11.35 -2.81 -0.68
CA THR A 22 -12.79 -3.06 -0.71
C THR A 22 -13.28 -3.72 0.57
N THR A 23 -12.54 -4.68 1.13
CA THR A 23 -12.91 -5.32 2.40
C THR A 23 -12.81 -4.35 3.58
N VAL A 24 -11.73 -3.58 3.69
CA VAL A 24 -11.57 -2.58 4.75
C VAL A 24 -12.64 -1.51 4.66
N THR A 25 -12.92 -0.99 3.46
CA THR A 25 -13.98 0.00 3.25
C THR A 25 -15.34 -0.56 3.64
N SER A 26 -15.67 -1.77 3.18
CA SER A 26 -16.94 -2.42 3.48
C SER A 26 -17.12 -2.65 4.98
N ILE A 27 -16.13 -3.26 5.64
CA ILE A 27 -16.14 -3.51 7.09
C ILE A 27 -16.29 -2.20 7.86
N SER A 28 -15.54 -1.17 7.48
CA SER A 28 -15.59 0.13 8.16
C SER A 28 -16.95 0.84 7.98
N LEU A 29 -17.59 0.72 6.82
CA LEU A 29 -18.94 1.24 6.58
C LEU A 29 -20.02 0.48 7.36
N PHE A 30 -19.93 -0.85 7.42
CA PHE A 30 -20.84 -1.66 8.23
C PHE A 30 -20.68 -1.34 9.72
N ALA A 31 -19.44 -1.24 10.20
CA ALA A 31 -19.15 -0.88 11.58
C ALA A 31 -19.60 0.56 11.91
N SER A 32 -19.41 1.51 10.99
CA SER A 32 -19.90 2.88 11.11
C SER A 32 -21.43 2.92 11.23
N SER A 33 -22.13 2.16 10.38
CA SER A 33 -23.59 2.05 10.42
C SER A 33 -24.09 1.42 11.73
N ALA A 34 -23.44 0.36 12.20
CA ALA A 34 -23.77 -0.29 13.47
C ALA A 34 -23.53 0.64 14.68
N ALA A 35 -22.42 1.38 14.69
CA ALA A 35 -22.11 2.34 15.74
C ALA A 35 -23.14 3.47 15.81
N ARG A 36 -23.62 3.96 14.66
CA ARG A 36 -24.70 4.95 14.59
C ARG A 36 -26.02 4.40 15.15
N LEU A 37 -26.36 3.14 14.87
CA LEU A 37 -27.54 2.49 15.44
C LEU A 37 -27.42 2.29 16.97
N ALA A 38 -26.21 2.08 17.47
CA ALA A 38 -25.92 2.02 18.90
C ALA A 38 -25.84 3.41 19.58
N HIS A 39 -26.27 4.48 18.89
CA HIS A 39 -26.17 5.87 19.33
C HIS A 39 -24.74 6.37 19.64
N GLN A 40 -23.69 5.69 19.14
CA GLN A 40 -22.29 6.11 19.27
C GLN A 40 -21.85 6.91 18.03
N GLN A 41 -22.27 8.17 17.96
CA GLN A 41 -22.03 9.03 16.80
C GLN A 41 -20.54 9.26 16.53
N GLU A 42 -19.73 9.53 17.57
CA GLU A 42 -18.29 9.77 17.42
C GLU A 42 -17.53 8.58 16.81
N VAL A 43 -17.84 7.36 17.27
CA VAL A 43 -17.23 6.13 16.76
C VAL A 43 -17.68 5.88 15.33
N GLY A 44 -18.96 6.11 15.03
CA GLY A 44 -19.49 5.98 13.67
C GLY A 44 -18.82 6.94 12.68
N ASP A 45 -18.60 8.19 13.08
CA ASP A 45 -17.95 9.20 12.24
C ASP A 45 -16.46 8.90 12.04
N ALA A 46 -15.75 8.43 13.07
CA ALA A 46 -14.37 7.97 12.96
C ALA A 46 -14.21 6.79 11.97
N LEU A 47 -15.08 5.78 12.08
CA LEU A 47 -15.09 4.64 11.15
C LEU A 47 -15.50 5.05 9.73
N GLY A 48 -16.40 6.03 9.59
CA GLY A 48 -16.74 6.62 8.30
C GLY A 48 -15.53 7.33 7.66
N ALA A 49 -14.76 8.08 8.45
CA ALA A 49 -13.56 8.77 7.98
C ALA A 49 -12.49 7.77 7.49
N VAL A 50 -12.30 6.65 8.20
CA VAL A 50 -11.41 5.57 7.76
C VAL A 50 -11.88 4.99 6.42
N ALA A 51 -13.17 4.71 6.27
CA ALA A 51 -13.73 4.20 5.01
C ALA A 51 -13.48 5.15 3.84
N LEU A 52 -13.63 6.47 4.05
CA LEU A 52 -13.36 7.48 3.03
C LEU A 52 -11.90 7.49 2.59
N ILE A 53 -10.96 7.41 3.53
CA ILE A 53 -9.52 7.36 3.23
C ILE A 53 -9.22 6.14 2.35
N PHE A 54 -9.69 4.95 2.74
CA PHE A 54 -9.47 3.72 1.96
C PHE A 54 -10.17 3.75 0.59
N SER A 55 -11.31 4.44 0.47
CA SER A 55 -11.97 4.68 -0.82
C SER A 55 -11.13 5.55 -1.75
N TRP A 56 -10.41 6.55 -1.23
CA TRP A 56 -9.46 7.31 -2.03
C TRP A 56 -8.23 6.49 -2.43
N PHE A 57 -7.72 5.63 -1.53
CA PHE A 57 -6.66 4.68 -1.90
C PHE A 57 -7.12 3.69 -2.97
N TYR A 58 -8.40 3.32 -2.99
CA TYR A 58 -8.97 2.48 -4.03
C TYR A 58 -8.83 3.09 -5.43
N MET A 59 -8.74 4.42 -5.56
CA MET A 59 -8.50 5.07 -6.85
C MET A 59 -7.20 4.62 -7.51
N PHE A 60 -6.20 4.17 -6.75
CA PHE A 60 -4.94 3.64 -7.30
C PHE A 60 -5.14 2.32 -8.05
N PHE A 61 -6.17 1.54 -7.72
CA PHE A 61 -6.55 0.38 -8.51
C PHE A 61 -6.92 0.78 -9.94
N PHE A 62 -7.70 1.84 -10.12
CA PHE A 62 -8.07 2.33 -11.46
C PHE A 62 -6.87 2.88 -12.23
N LEU A 63 -5.90 3.49 -11.54
CA LEU A 63 -4.66 3.97 -12.16
C LEU A 63 -3.78 2.84 -12.73
N LEU A 64 -3.98 1.61 -12.26
CA LEU A 64 -3.23 0.45 -12.71
C LEU A 64 -3.54 0.05 -14.16
N GLY A 65 -4.73 0.39 -14.66
CA GLY A 65 -5.12 0.11 -16.05
C GLY A 65 -4.32 0.92 -17.09
N PHE A 66 -3.71 2.05 -16.71
CA PHE A 66 -3.03 2.93 -17.64
C PHE A 66 -1.53 2.67 -17.72
N ARG A 67 -0.96 2.75 -18.92
CA ARG A 67 0.47 2.52 -19.19
C ARG A 67 1.41 3.51 -18.52
N THR A 68 0.98 4.76 -18.39
CA THR A 68 1.80 5.83 -17.83
C THR A 68 1.87 5.77 -16.30
N THR A 69 0.78 5.36 -15.64
CA THR A 69 0.67 5.38 -14.17
C THR A 69 0.82 4.01 -13.53
N GLY A 70 0.50 2.92 -14.25
CA GLY A 70 0.45 1.56 -13.68
C GLY A 70 1.77 1.07 -13.08
N PRO A 71 2.90 1.09 -13.81
CA PRO A 71 4.21 0.69 -13.27
C PRO A 71 4.60 1.49 -12.01
N PHE A 72 4.33 2.79 -12.02
CA PHE A 72 4.57 3.68 -10.88
C PHE A 72 3.74 3.30 -9.64
N VAL A 73 2.45 3.00 -9.84
CA VAL A 73 1.57 2.52 -8.76
C VAL A 73 2.07 1.20 -8.18
N ILE A 74 2.47 0.23 -9.01
CA ILE A 74 3.05 -1.05 -8.53
C ILE A 74 4.30 -0.82 -7.69
N MET A 75 5.17 0.09 -8.13
CA MET A 75 6.39 0.44 -7.39
C MET A 75 6.06 0.98 -6.00
N ILE A 76 5.13 1.96 -5.90
CA ILE A 76 4.70 2.53 -4.62
C ILE A 76 4.11 1.46 -3.71
N LEU A 77 3.20 0.63 -4.21
CA LEU A 77 2.53 -0.39 -3.40
C LEU A 77 3.51 -1.44 -2.85
N ARG A 78 4.51 -1.81 -3.65
CA ARG A 78 5.57 -2.72 -3.20
C ARG A 78 6.44 -2.08 -2.11
N MET A 79 6.83 -0.81 -2.27
CA MET A 79 7.58 -0.06 -1.25
C MET A 79 6.79 0.02 0.06
N ILE A 80 5.49 0.35 -0.02
CA ILE A 80 4.62 0.43 1.17
C ILE A 80 4.51 -0.93 1.88
N ALA A 81 4.25 -2.00 1.13
CA ALA A 81 3.98 -3.30 1.72
C ALA A 81 5.20 -3.91 2.43
N HIS A 82 6.41 -3.66 1.93
CA HIS A 82 7.60 -4.37 2.38
C HIS A 82 8.60 -3.48 3.13
N ASP A 83 8.85 -2.28 2.63
CA ASP A 83 9.91 -1.42 3.15
C ASP A 83 9.39 -0.61 4.35
N ILE A 84 8.17 -0.07 4.26
CA ILE A 84 7.56 0.69 5.36
C ILE A 84 7.28 -0.20 6.58
N VAL A 85 6.85 -1.46 6.39
CA VAL A 85 6.56 -2.37 7.51
C VAL A 85 7.81 -2.67 8.32
N ARG A 86 8.94 -2.98 7.66
CA ARG A 86 10.22 -3.24 8.34
C ARG A 86 10.71 -2.02 9.10
N PHE A 87 10.54 -0.84 8.52
CA PHE A 87 10.87 0.42 9.17
C PHE A 87 9.98 0.68 10.39
N PHE A 88 8.67 0.49 10.26
CA PHE A 88 7.73 0.71 11.35
C PHE A 88 8.08 -0.16 12.57
N LEU A 89 8.55 -1.40 12.34
CA LEU A 89 9.04 -2.27 13.41
C LEU A 89 10.25 -1.67 14.14
N VAL A 90 11.28 -1.23 13.40
CA VAL A 90 12.48 -0.61 14.00
C VAL A 90 12.11 0.68 14.74
N TYR A 91 11.29 1.54 14.13
CA TYR A 91 10.80 2.77 14.73
C TYR A 91 10.00 2.48 16.02
N SER A 92 9.12 1.48 16.02
CA SER A 92 8.31 1.13 17.19
C SER A 92 9.18 0.68 18.37
N ALA A 93 10.26 -0.05 18.13
CA ALA A 93 11.19 -0.50 19.17
C ALA A 93 11.92 0.70 19.83
N VAL A 94 12.38 1.65 19.00
CA VAL A 94 12.99 2.91 19.47
C VAL A 94 11.97 3.73 20.26
N LEU A 95 10.77 3.92 19.72
CA LEU A 95 9.70 4.70 20.35
C LEU A 95 9.36 4.14 21.74
N VAL A 96 9.16 2.83 21.85
CA VAL A 96 8.85 2.17 23.13
C VAL A 96 10.03 2.32 24.12
N GLY A 97 11.26 2.09 23.68
CA GLY A 97 12.45 2.21 24.54
C GLY A 97 12.66 3.62 25.11
N PHE A 98 12.59 4.64 24.27
CA PHE A 98 12.75 6.03 24.71
C PHE A 98 11.54 6.51 25.53
N SER A 99 10.32 6.10 25.18
CA SER A 99 9.11 6.40 25.98
C SER A 99 9.23 5.85 27.39
N GLN A 100 9.65 4.58 27.54
CA GLN A 100 9.88 3.96 28.85
C GLN A 100 10.99 4.65 29.64
N ALA A 101 12.11 4.97 29.00
CA ALA A 101 13.23 5.65 29.67
C ALA A 101 12.83 7.02 30.20
N ILE A 102 12.13 7.83 29.40
CA ILE A 102 11.65 9.16 29.80
C ILE A 102 10.56 9.04 30.88
N TYR A 103 9.63 8.09 30.73
CA TYR A 103 8.59 7.82 31.72
C TYR A 103 9.20 7.49 33.10
N VAL A 104 10.23 6.65 33.16
CA VAL A 104 10.89 6.30 34.43
C VAL A 104 11.57 7.52 35.07
N VAL A 105 12.24 8.35 34.28
CA VAL A 105 12.98 9.51 34.78
C VAL A 105 12.06 10.64 35.24
N HIS A 106 10.93 10.84 34.57
CA HIS A 106 10.09 12.02 34.75
C HIS A 106 8.72 11.73 35.39
N ASP A 107 8.10 10.59 35.07
CA ASP A 107 6.70 10.28 35.39
C ASP A 107 6.52 8.99 36.21
N GLY A 108 7.59 8.39 36.74
CA GLY A 108 7.56 7.05 37.33
C GLY A 108 6.62 6.84 38.52
N ARG A 109 5.90 7.88 38.97
CA ARG A 109 4.94 7.86 40.08
C ARG A 109 3.48 8.18 39.68
N VAL A 110 3.20 8.59 38.45
CA VAL A 110 1.85 9.00 38.00
C VAL A 110 1.04 7.87 37.32
N GLY A 111 1.58 6.65 37.29
CA GLY A 111 0.89 5.45 36.81
C GLY A 111 0.97 5.24 35.29
N PRO A 112 0.41 4.12 34.77
CA PRO A 112 0.65 3.66 33.40
C PRO A 112 0.08 4.60 32.32
N HIS A 113 -0.89 5.45 32.65
CA HIS A 113 -1.45 6.40 31.69
C HIS A 113 -0.41 7.40 31.17
N ALA A 114 0.52 7.82 32.03
CA ALA A 114 1.59 8.73 31.62
C ALA A 114 2.55 8.11 30.59
N LEU A 115 2.74 6.78 30.59
CA LEU A 115 3.52 6.09 29.54
C LEU A 115 2.85 6.22 28.16
N PHE A 116 1.53 6.10 28.09
CA PHE A 116 0.79 6.29 26.84
C PHE A 116 0.84 7.74 26.35
N VAL A 117 0.75 8.70 27.26
CA VAL A 117 0.93 10.12 26.93
C VAL A 117 2.33 10.37 26.37
N ARG A 118 3.38 9.84 27.00
CA ARG A 118 4.76 9.97 26.48
C ARG A 118 4.97 9.29 25.15
N MET A 119 4.41 8.10 24.96
CA MET A 119 4.45 7.41 23.67
C MET A 119 3.76 8.24 22.58
N ARG A 120 2.60 8.85 22.86
CA ARG A 120 1.91 9.76 21.94
C ARG A 120 2.73 11.02 21.63
N THR A 121 3.28 11.67 22.65
CA THR A 121 4.08 12.90 22.48
C THR A 121 5.34 12.63 21.66
N LEU A 122 6.08 11.56 21.95
CA LEU A 122 7.27 11.19 21.19
C LEU A 122 6.94 10.77 19.76
N LEU A 123 5.79 10.14 19.53
CA LEU A 123 5.34 9.82 18.17
C LEU A 123 5.10 11.09 17.35
N VAL A 124 4.35 12.06 17.89
CA VAL A 124 4.11 13.33 17.21
C VAL A 124 5.44 14.04 16.95
N MET A 125 6.27 14.19 17.98
CA MET A 125 7.58 14.83 17.90
C MET A 125 8.52 14.16 16.87
N GLY A 126 8.49 12.84 16.77
CA GLY A 126 9.30 12.08 15.81
C GLY A 126 8.94 12.35 14.35
N PHE A 127 7.65 12.54 14.04
CA PHE A 127 7.18 12.76 12.66
C PHE A 127 7.05 14.23 12.27
N THR A 128 6.63 15.11 13.18
CA THR A 128 6.46 16.54 12.88
C THR A 128 7.74 17.34 13.08
N GLY A 129 8.70 16.82 13.85
CA GLY A 129 9.89 17.55 14.27
C GLY A 129 9.59 18.70 15.24
N GLU A 130 8.32 18.88 15.64
CA GLU A 130 7.93 19.92 16.58
C GLU A 130 8.28 19.49 18.01
N VAL A 131 9.05 20.33 18.69
CA VAL A 131 9.45 20.08 20.08
C VAL A 131 8.86 21.13 21.01
N ASN A 132 7.67 20.83 21.52
CA ASN A 132 7.02 21.66 22.53
C ASN A 132 7.56 21.31 23.92
N TYR A 133 8.76 21.83 24.22
CA TYR A 133 9.43 21.61 25.51
C TYR A 133 8.64 22.23 26.68
N ASP A 134 8.05 23.40 26.49
CA ASP A 134 7.35 24.13 27.56
C ASP A 134 6.02 23.46 27.92
N ASP A 135 5.22 23.04 26.95
CA ASP A 135 3.90 22.45 27.23
C ASP A 135 3.97 21.00 27.75
N ASN A 136 4.96 20.21 27.33
CA ASN A 136 5.05 18.79 27.69
C ASN A 136 5.91 18.51 28.93
N TYR A 137 6.76 19.46 29.33
CA TYR A 137 7.71 19.31 30.43
C TYR A 137 7.75 20.52 31.37
N GLY A 138 7.10 21.63 31.02
CA GLY A 138 7.02 22.85 31.80
C GLY A 138 5.77 22.91 32.68
N SER A 139 5.78 22.16 33.79
CA SER A 139 4.96 22.51 34.96
C SER A 139 5.88 23.14 36.02
N GLY A 140 6.28 24.40 35.77
CA GLY A 140 6.89 25.28 36.78
C GLY A 140 8.29 24.92 37.30
N GLY A 141 8.97 23.91 36.76
CA GLY A 141 10.30 23.50 37.17
C GLY A 141 11.20 23.20 35.97
N ARG A 142 12.47 23.64 36.04
CA ARG A 142 13.50 23.34 35.03
C ARG A 142 13.50 21.84 34.75
N MET A 143 13.32 21.45 33.49
CA MET A 143 13.39 20.05 33.07
C MET A 143 14.72 19.43 33.53
N ASN A 144 14.67 18.16 33.97
CA ASN A 144 15.87 17.43 34.32
C ASN A 144 16.80 17.39 33.09
N PRO A 145 18.07 17.84 33.18
CA PRO A 145 19.01 17.82 32.05
C PRO A 145 19.13 16.43 31.41
N PHE A 146 18.95 15.35 32.18
CA PHE A 146 18.93 13.99 31.65
C PHE A 146 17.77 13.74 30.67
N THR A 147 16.58 14.24 30.96
CA THR A 147 15.43 14.13 30.05
C THR A 147 15.67 14.91 28.77
N GLN A 148 16.26 16.11 28.86
CA GLN A 148 16.60 16.93 27.70
C GLN A 148 17.56 16.19 26.75
N VAL A 149 18.59 15.55 27.31
CA VAL A 149 19.56 14.76 26.52
C VAL A 149 18.89 13.55 25.88
N LEU A 150 18.04 12.83 26.61
CA LEU A 150 17.31 11.67 26.05
C LEU A 150 16.40 12.07 24.89
N VAL A 151 15.68 13.18 25.02
CA VAL A 151 14.80 13.72 23.99
C VAL A 151 15.62 14.16 22.76
N LEU A 152 16.76 14.82 22.96
CA LEU A 152 17.66 15.19 21.86
C LEU A 152 18.21 13.95 21.13
N CYS A 153 18.68 12.95 21.88
CA CYS A 153 19.16 11.69 21.32
C CYS A 153 18.07 10.97 20.52
N TYR A 154 16.83 10.97 21.02
CA TYR A 154 15.68 10.41 20.31
C TYR A 154 15.46 11.09 18.96
N VAL A 155 15.42 12.43 18.91
CA VAL A 155 15.20 13.17 17.65
C VAL A 155 16.31 12.89 16.64
N VAL A 156 17.57 12.97 17.06
CA VAL A 156 18.70 12.70 16.16
C VAL A 156 18.64 11.28 15.62
N LEU A 157 18.36 10.31 16.48
CA LEU A 157 18.27 8.90 16.08
C LEU A 157 17.09 8.66 15.13
N VAL A 158 15.91 9.20 15.41
CA VAL A 158 14.75 9.10 14.51
C VAL A 158 15.02 9.77 13.17
N MET A 159 15.68 10.93 13.15
CA MET A 159 16.08 11.59 11.90
C MET A 159 17.04 10.73 11.08
N ILE A 160 18.03 10.08 11.71
CA ILE A 160 18.91 9.15 11.02
C ILE A 160 18.13 7.97 10.45
N ILE A 161 17.20 7.36 11.22
CA ILE A 161 16.40 6.23 10.73
C ILE A 161 15.48 6.68 9.58
N LEU A 162 14.84 7.85 9.67
CA LEU A 162 13.97 8.39 8.62
C LEU A 162 14.75 8.73 7.34
N VAL A 163 15.96 9.27 7.45
CA VAL A 163 16.84 9.52 6.31
C VAL A 163 17.33 8.21 5.70
N ASN A 164 17.71 7.23 6.53
CA ASN A 164 18.12 5.91 6.06
C ASN A 164 16.97 5.17 5.34
N LEU A 165 15.73 5.38 5.77
CA LEU A 165 14.53 4.93 5.05
C LEU A 165 14.43 5.58 3.67
N LEU A 166 14.54 6.91 3.59
CA LEU A 166 14.41 7.66 2.33
C LEU A 166 15.48 7.24 1.31
N ILE A 167 16.73 7.07 1.77
CA ILE A 167 17.88 6.74 0.92
C ILE A 167 17.87 5.26 0.50
N ALA A 168 17.61 4.34 1.42
CA ALA A 168 17.64 2.90 1.12
C ALA A 168 16.53 2.49 0.13
N MET A 169 15.35 3.12 0.21
CA MET A 169 14.24 2.84 -0.71
C MET A 169 14.45 3.46 -2.09
N MET A 170 14.96 4.69 -2.20
CA MET A 170 15.17 5.29 -3.53
C MET A 170 16.41 4.70 -4.24
N GLY A 171 17.46 4.36 -3.49
CA GLY A 171 18.75 3.95 -4.06
C GLY A 171 18.75 2.55 -4.68
N ASN A 172 18.09 1.56 -4.06
CA ASN A 172 18.13 0.17 -4.55
C ASN A 172 16.89 -0.17 -5.40
N THR A 173 15.74 0.39 -5.03
CA THR A 173 14.46 0.06 -5.66
C THR A 173 14.29 0.78 -7.00
N TYR A 174 14.79 2.00 -7.20
CA TYR A 174 14.53 2.72 -8.46
C TYR A 174 15.16 2.06 -9.70
N SER A 175 16.40 1.58 -9.58
CA SER A 175 17.17 1.01 -10.69
C SER A 175 16.78 -0.44 -11.05
N GLU A 176 16.42 -1.28 -10.07
CA GLU A 176 15.93 -2.65 -10.33
C GLU A 176 14.41 -2.73 -10.53
N VAL A 177 13.62 -1.88 -9.86
CA VAL A 177 12.15 -2.00 -9.90
C VAL A 177 11.54 -1.36 -11.12
N LEU A 178 12.18 -0.43 -11.84
CA LEU A 178 11.52 0.18 -13.00
C LEU A 178 11.22 -0.85 -14.10
N GLU A 179 12.23 -1.61 -14.55
CA GLU A 179 12.06 -2.63 -15.59
C GLU A 179 11.22 -3.82 -15.10
N GLU A 180 11.43 -4.26 -13.85
CA GLU A 180 10.61 -5.30 -13.23
C GLU A 180 9.15 -4.86 -13.05
N SER A 181 8.91 -3.58 -12.76
CA SER A 181 7.56 -3.03 -12.56
C SER A 181 6.77 -2.94 -13.86
N GLU A 182 7.41 -2.71 -15.00
CA GLU A 182 6.74 -2.73 -16.30
C GLU A 182 6.26 -4.14 -16.64
N GLN A 183 7.11 -5.15 -16.45
CA GLN A 183 6.75 -6.55 -16.69
C GLN A 183 5.61 -7.00 -15.76
N ARG A 184 5.72 -6.66 -14.46
CA ARG A 184 4.66 -6.92 -13.48
C ARG A 184 3.37 -6.19 -13.85
N TRP A 185 3.47 -4.95 -14.31
CA TRP A 185 2.30 -4.18 -14.73
C TRP A 185 1.58 -4.81 -15.91
N ILE A 186 2.30 -5.32 -16.92
CA ILE A 186 1.68 -6.03 -18.04
C ILE A 186 0.91 -7.27 -17.54
N ALA A 187 1.51 -8.04 -16.62
CA ALA A 187 0.86 -9.21 -16.03
C ALA A 187 -0.40 -8.82 -15.23
N GLU A 188 -0.32 -7.79 -14.38
CA GLU A 188 -1.47 -7.30 -13.61
C GLU A 188 -2.59 -6.77 -14.51
N ARG A 189 -2.23 -6.05 -15.58
CA ARG A 189 -3.21 -5.55 -16.56
C ARG A 189 -3.93 -6.70 -17.26
N ALA A 190 -3.22 -7.78 -17.59
CA ALA A 190 -3.82 -8.98 -18.16
C ALA A 190 -4.74 -9.69 -17.15
N ASN A 191 -4.37 -9.74 -15.87
CA ASN A 191 -5.20 -10.31 -14.82
C ASN A 191 -6.51 -9.51 -14.62
N ILE A 192 -6.42 -8.17 -14.59
CA ILE A 192 -7.59 -7.29 -14.52
C ILE A 192 -8.49 -7.48 -15.76
N MET A 193 -7.91 -7.57 -16.96
CA MET A 193 -8.69 -7.81 -18.18
C MET A 193 -9.41 -9.17 -18.11
N ALA A 194 -8.72 -10.22 -17.69
CA ALA A 194 -9.31 -11.55 -17.56
C ALA A 194 -10.41 -11.61 -16.48
N SER A 195 -10.25 -10.89 -15.37
CA SER A 195 -11.27 -10.83 -14.32
C SER A 195 -12.52 -10.10 -14.77
N ILE A 196 -12.39 -9.07 -15.61
CA ILE A 196 -13.50 -8.39 -16.27
C ILE A 196 -14.18 -9.33 -17.28
N ASP A 197 -13.40 -9.99 -18.14
CA ASP A 197 -13.94 -10.96 -19.12
C ASP A 197 -14.74 -12.07 -18.43
N ASN A 198 -14.27 -12.58 -17.30
CA ASN A 198 -14.98 -13.61 -16.52
C ASN A 198 -16.32 -13.13 -15.93
N GLN A 199 -16.50 -11.82 -15.76
CA GLN A 199 -17.76 -11.23 -15.28
C GLN A 199 -18.74 -10.96 -16.43
N CYS A 200 -18.25 -10.88 -17.68
CA CYS A 200 -19.08 -10.68 -18.86
C CYS A 200 -19.80 -11.98 -19.29
N PRO A 201 -21.02 -11.88 -19.86
CA PRO A 201 -21.73 -13.04 -20.42
C PRO A 201 -20.88 -13.75 -21.49
N ALA A 202 -20.88 -15.08 -21.47
CA ALA A 202 -20.05 -15.89 -22.36
C ALA A 202 -20.31 -15.62 -23.85
N GLU A 203 -21.55 -15.30 -24.22
CA GLU A 203 -21.94 -14.95 -25.59
C GLU A 203 -21.24 -13.68 -26.09
N TRP A 204 -21.14 -12.65 -25.23
CA TRP A 204 -20.46 -11.40 -25.58
C TRP A 204 -18.96 -11.66 -25.77
N ASN A 205 -18.33 -12.43 -24.89
CA ASN A 205 -16.92 -12.80 -25.01
C ASN A 205 -16.65 -13.61 -26.29
N GLN A 206 -17.54 -14.55 -26.65
CA GLN A 206 -17.41 -15.31 -27.89
C GLN A 206 -17.56 -14.41 -29.12
N GLN A 207 -18.49 -13.46 -29.10
CA GLN A 207 -18.68 -12.52 -30.19
C GLN A 207 -17.47 -11.58 -30.36
N ALA A 208 -16.94 -11.05 -29.25
CA ALA A 208 -15.73 -10.23 -29.25
C ALA A 208 -14.51 -11.01 -29.75
N ARG A 209 -14.36 -12.29 -29.37
CA ARG A 209 -13.25 -13.13 -29.89
C ARG A 209 -13.31 -13.28 -31.41
N LYS A 210 -14.52 -13.42 -31.98
CA LYS A 210 -14.71 -13.52 -33.44
C LYS A 210 -14.34 -12.23 -34.19
N SER A 211 -14.46 -11.05 -33.57
CA SER A 211 -14.09 -9.79 -34.24
C SER A 211 -12.58 -9.58 -34.36
N PHE A 212 -11.79 -10.26 -33.54
CA PHE A 212 -10.32 -10.14 -33.54
C PHE A 212 -9.60 -11.40 -34.05
N ALA A 213 -10.33 -12.46 -34.35
CA ALA A 213 -9.76 -13.73 -34.80
C ALA A 213 -10.10 -14.00 -36.27
N ILE A 214 -9.15 -14.62 -36.97
CA ILE A 214 -9.31 -15.07 -38.34
C ILE A 214 -9.80 -16.51 -38.32
N PRO A 215 -11.01 -16.80 -38.84
CA PRO A 215 -11.46 -18.17 -39.01
C PRO A 215 -10.72 -18.83 -40.18
N LEU A 216 -10.06 -19.96 -39.93
CA LEU A 216 -9.46 -20.80 -40.96
C LEU A 216 -9.98 -22.23 -40.83
N GLN A 217 -10.25 -22.84 -41.98
CA GLN A 217 -10.74 -24.20 -42.06
C GLN A 217 -9.58 -25.18 -42.05
N ASN A 218 -9.60 -26.15 -41.13
CA ASN A 218 -8.62 -27.24 -41.10
C ASN A 218 -8.90 -28.24 -42.24
N ARG A 219 -7.92 -29.11 -42.55
CA ARG A 219 -8.05 -30.21 -43.54
C ARG A 219 -9.25 -31.13 -43.30
N ASN A 220 -9.75 -31.17 -42.06
CA ASN A 220 -10.91 -31.95 -41.65
C ASN A 220 -12.26 -31.21 -41.83
N GLY A 221 -12.26 -29.97 -42.34
CA GLY A 221 -13.46 -29.14 -42.50
C GLY A 221 -13.88 -28.34 -41.26
N GLU A 222 -13.20 -28.53 -40.12
CA GLU A 222 -13.46 -27.80 -38.87
C GLU A 222 -12.93 -26.36 -38.94
N GLU A 223 -13.76 -25.39 -38.56
CA GLU A 223 -13.40 -23.98 -38.44
C GLU A 223 -12.69 -23.71 -37.10
N LYS A 224 -11.45 -23.21 -37.16
CA LYS A 224 -10.67 -22.81 -35.99
C LYS A 224 -10.33 -21.33 -36.09
N LEU A 225 -10.32 -20.66 -34.94
CA LEU A 225 -10.01 -19.24 -34.80
C LEU A 225 -8.52 -19.06 -34.56
N TYR A 226 -7.87 -18.20 -35.34
CA TYR A 226 -6.44 -17.88 -35.24
C TYR A 226 -6.24 -16.40 -34.97
N LEU A 227 -5.17 -16.05 -34.25
CA LEU A 227 -4.72 -14.68 -34.06
C LEU A 227 -3.57 -14.42 -35.04
N GLU A 228 -3.69 -13.38 -35.83
CA GLU A 228 -2.59 -12.90 -36.64
C GLU A 228 -1.62 -12.11 -35.76
N MET A 229 -0.34 -12.49 -35.80
CA MET A 229 0.72 -11.81 -35.08
C MET A 229 1.79 -11.38 -36.07
N GLU A 230 1.94 -10.09 -36.26
CA GLU A 230 3.06 -9.53 -37.02
C GLU A 230 4.27 -9.39 -36.10
N VAL A 231 5.31 -10.18 -36.37
CA VAL A 231 6.56 -10.12 -35.60
C VAL A 231 7.66 -9.62 -36.54
N LYS A 232 8.08 -8.36 -36.36
CA LYS A 232 9.16 -7.77 -37.14
C LYS A 232 10.51 -8.07 -36.48
N LYS A 233 11.22 -9.08 -37.00
CA LYS A 233 12.57 -9.44 -36.56
C LYS A 233 13.61 -8.81 -37.48
N ILE A 234 14.05 -7.60 -37.11
CA ILE A 234 14.98 -6.81 -37.93
C ILE A 234 16.35 -7.50 -38.04
N ASP A 235 16.79 -8.19 -36.99
CA ASP A 235 18.11 -8.84 -36.95
C ASP A 235 18.21 -10.07 -37.86
N GLU A 236 17.14 -10.87 -37.99
CA GLU A 236 17.07 -12.00 -38.94
C GLU A 236 17.02 -11.49 -40.39
N TRP A 237 16.30 -10.40 -40.64
CA TRP A 237 16.16 -9.80 -41.97
C TRP A 237 17.49 -9.23 -42.50
N MET A 238 18.32 -8.65 -41.64
CA MET A 238 19.63 -8.09 -42.04
C MET A 238 20.69 -9.18 -42.36
N HIS A 239 20.46 -10.43 -41.99
CA HIS A 239 21.39 -11.54 -42.25
C HIS A 239 21.06 -12.37 -43.49
N ASP A 240 19.84 -12.26 -44.04
CA ASP A 240 19.42 -12.96 -45.26
C ASP A 240 19.88 -12.25 -46.56
N ASP A 241 20.38 -11.01 -46.47
CA ASP A 241 20.86 -10.19 -47.60
C ASP A 241 22.38 -10.34 -47.90
N ARG A 242 23.04 -11.38 -47.38
CA ARG A 242 24.45 -11.71 -47.67
C ARG A 242 24.63 -13.13 -48.19
#